data_AF-A0A7C9BJL0-F1
#
_entry.id   AF-A0A7C9BJL0-F1
#
_cell.length_a   1.000
_cell.length_b   1.000
_cell.length_c   1.000
_cell.angle_alpha   90.00
_cell.angle_beta   90.00
_cell.angle_gamma   90.00
#
_symmetry.space_group_name_H-M   'P 1'
#
loop_
_entity.id
_entity.type
_entity.pdbx_description
1 polymer ?
#
loop_
_entity_poly.entity_id
_entity_poly.type
_entity_poly.pdbx_seq_one_letter_code
_entity_poly.pdbx_strand_id
1 'polypeptide(L)'
;MKRKTELIALMGGGCANCGYDRNLSALHFHHVDADLKQFKLDMRVLSNKRWNLILEEAKKCILLCSNCHAEEHNPELFIPSVQRILRGASAEESADV
;
A
#
# COMPACT_ATOMS: atom_id res chain seq x y z
N MET A 1 12.31 -16.44 -1.46
CA MET A 1 12.31 -15.40 -0.42
C MET A 1 13.50 -14.44 -0.51
N LYS A 2 14.73 -14.91 -0.84
CA LYS A 2 15.96 -14.08 -0.93
C LYS A 2 15.76 -12.70 -1.61
N ARG A 3 15.25 -12.69 -2.84
CA ARG A 3 15.03 -11.44 -3.62
C ARG A 3 14.02 -10.48 -2.99
N LYS A 4 12.99 -10.98 -2.30
CA LYS A 4 12.04 -10.12 -1.58
C LYS A 4 12.73 -9.42 -0.42
N THR A 5 13.48 -10.16 0.39
CA THR A 5 14.25 -9.61 1.51
C THR A 5 15.29 -8.59 1.05
N GLU A 6 16.01 -8.88 -0.04
CA GLU A 6 16.99 -7.96 -0.63
C GLU A 6 16.32 -6.67 -1.12
N LEU A 7 15.20 -6.77 -1.84
CA LEU A 7 14.48 -5.59 -2.33
C LEU A 7 13.92 -4.74 -1.17
N ILE A 8 13.43 -5.38 -0.10
CA ILE A 8 12.97 -4.68 1.10
C ILE A 8 14.10 -3.92 1.77
N ALA A 9 15.28 -4.52 1.92
CA ALA A 9 16.45 -3.85 2.48
C ALA A 9 16.86 -2.62 1.66
N LEU A 10 16.81 -2.72 0.32
CA LEU A 10 17.07 -1.60 -0.59
C LEU A 10 16.03 -0.47 -0.47
N MET A 11 14.81 -0.79 -0.03
CA MET A 11 13.70 0.14 0.14
C MET A 11 13.52 0.62 1.59
N GLY A 12 14.58 0.54 2.42
CA GLY A 12 14.60 1.07 3.78
C GLY A 12 14.23 0.07 4.87
N GLY A 13 13.94 -1.19 4.53
CA GLY A 13 13.78 -2.29 5.49
C GLY A 13 12.43 -2.38 6.20
N GLY A 14 11.56 -1.37 6.06
CA GLY A 14 10.25 -1.33 6.72
C GLY A 14 9.24 -0.46 5.97
N CYS A 15 8.03 -0.37 6.51
CA CYS A 15 6.97 0.48 5.97
C CYS A 15 7.42 1.94 5.97
N ALA A 16 7.36 2.58 4.80
CA ALA A 16 7.73 3.99 4.63
C ALA A 16 6.79 4.94 5.39
N ASN A 17 5.55 4.53 5.68
CA ASN A 17 4.57 5.36 6.38
C ASN A 17 4.68 5.24 7.92
N CYS A 18 4.69 4.01 8.45
CA CYS A 18 4.60 3.78 9.90
C CYS A 18 5.81 3.06 10.52
N GLY A 19 6.83 2.74 9.73
CA GLY A 19 8.05 2.08 10.20
C GLY A 19 7.93 0.59 10.50
N TYR A 20 6.76 -0.04 10.32
CA TYR A 20 6.59 -1.48 10.57
C TYR A 20 7.59 -2.32 9.78
N ASP A 21 8.35 -3.17 10.46
CA ASP A 21 9.43 -4.00 9.90
C ASP A 21 9.43 -5.45 10.44
N ARG A 22 8.45 -5.82 11.27
CA ARG A 22 8.46 -7.06 12.06
C ARG A 22 8.12 -8.34 11.29
N ASN A 23 7.47 -8.24 10.14
CA ASN A 23 7.05 -9.40 9.36
C ASN A 23 7.15 -9.17 7.85
N LEU A 24 7.96 -10.00 7.19
CA LEU A 24 8.20 -9.95 5.74
C LEU A 24 6.91 -10.10 4.91
N SER A 25 5.95 -10.91 5.37
CA SER A 25 4.68 -11.15 4.68
C SER A 25 3.72 -9.96 4.79
N ALA A 26 3.87 -9.14 5.83
CA ALA A 26 3.07 -7.94 5.99
C ALA A 26 3.62 -6.74 5.19
N LEU A 27 4.77 -6.88 4.52
CA LEU A 27 5.36 -5.84 3.68
C LEU A 27 5.02 -6.05 2.20
N HIS A 28 4.53 -4.98 1.55
CA HIS A 28 4.04 -4.95 0.17
C HIS A 28 4.63 -3.77 -0.60
N PHE A 29 4.88 -3.98 -1.89
CA PHE A 29 5.34 -2.94 -2.80
C PHE A 29 4.12 -2.26 -3.44
N HIS A 30 3.78 -1.09 -2.92
CA HIS A 30 2.68 -0.27 -3.42
C HIS A 30 3.17 0.58 -4.59
N HIS A 31 2.49 0.54 -5.74
CA HIS A 31 2.85 1.42 -6.85
C HIS A 31 2.20 2.79 -6.62
N VAL A 32 3.01 3.85 -6.59
CA VAL A 32 2.54 5.22 -6.33
C VAL A 32 1.59 5.70 -7.43
N ASP A 33 1.90 5.32 -8.67
CA ASP A 33 1.03 5.53 -9.83
C ASP A 33 0.75 4.17 -10.47
N ALA A 34 -0.53 3.79 -10.47
CA ALA A 34 -0.98 2.50 -10.98
C ALA A 34 -0.88 2.39 -12.51
N ASP A 35 -0.86 3.52 -13.22
CA ASP A 35 -0.81 3.61 -14.69
C ASP A 35 0.63 3.47 -15.22
N LEU A 36 1.63 3.83 -14.40
CA LEU A 36 3.05 3.64 -14.72
C LEU A 36 3.56 2.22 -14.45
N LYS A 37 2.74 1.37 -13.80
CA LYS A 37 3.05 -0.02 -13.49
C LYS A 37 3.11 -0.87 -14.76
N GLN A 38 4.24 -1.54 -14.96
CA GLN A 38 4.40 -2.56 -16.00
C GLN A 38 4.05 -3.96 -15.47
N PHE A 39 4.34 -4.24 -14.20
CA PHE A 39 4.03 -5.55 -13.59
C PHE A 39 4.00 -5.50 -12.06
N LYS A 40 3.37 -6.49 -11.43
CA LYS A 40 3.34 -6.61 -9.97
C LYS A 40 4.70 -7.07 -9.41
N LEU A 41 5.06 -6.60 -8.22
CA LEU A 41 6.23 -7.08 -7.48
C LEU A 41 5.84 -8.15 -6.45
N ASP A 42 5.25 -9.23 -6.92
CA ASP A 42 4.90 -10.39 -6.07
C ASP A 42 6.02 -11.45 -6.04
N MET A 43 5.85 -12.47 -5.19
CA MET A 43 6.84 -13.54 -5.03
C MET A 43 7.15 -14.30 -6.32
N ARG A 44 6.16 -14.45 -7.23
CA ARG A 44 6.34 -15.13 -8.51
C ARG A 44 7.19 -14.27 -9.44
N VAL A 45 6.88 -12.99 -9.56
CA VAL A 45 7.63 -12.06 -10.42
C VAL A 45 9.05 -11.88 -9.92
N LEU A 46 9.22 -11.69 -8.61
CA LEU A 46 10.56 -11.56 -8.00
C LEU A 46 11.43 -12.78 -8.29
N SER A 47 10.85 -13.98 -8.37
CA SER A 47 11.61 -15.21 -8.62
C SER A 47 11.95 -15.44 -10.10
N ASN A 48 11.15 -14.89 -11.03
CA ASN A 48 11.23 -15.24 -12.45
C ASN A 48 11.67 -14.10 -13.38
N LYS A 49 11.69 -12.84 -12.93
CA LYS A 49 12.19 -11.71 -13.74
C LYS A 49 13.67 -11.42 -13.51
N ARG A 50 14.27 -10.73 -14.48
CA ARG A 50 15.65 -10.20 -14.37
C ARG A 50 15.70 -9.14 -13.28
N TRP A 51 16.77 -9.15 -12.48
CA TRP A 51 16.91 -8.28 -11.31
C TRP A 51 16.87 -6.80 -11.66
N ASN A 52 17.52 -6.39 -12.75
CA ASN A 52 17.48 -5.00 -13.21
C ASN A 52 16.05 -4.51 -13.52
N LEU A 53 15.20 -5.34 -14.14
CA LEU A 53 13.81 -4.97 -14.40
C LEU A 53 13.01 -4.84 -13.10
N ILE A 54 13.28 -5.72 -12.12
CA ILE A 54 12.67 -5.63 -10.79
C ILE A 54 13.05 -4.31 -10.12
N LEU A 55 14.32 -3.91 -10.19
CA LEU A 55 14.79 -2.65 -9.62
C LEU A 55 14.15 -1.43 -10.31
N GLU A 56 14.06 -1.42 -11.64
CA GLU A 56 13.40 -0.33 -12.37
C GLU A 56 11.91 -0.22 -12.01
N GLU A 57 11.22 -1.34 -11.85
CA GLU A 57 9.82 -1.32 -11.42
C GLU A 57 9.69 -0.88 -9.95
N ALA A 58 10.59 -1.31 -9.08
CA ALA A 58 10.58 -0.96 -7.66
C ALA A 58 10.79 0.55 -7.41
N LYS A 59 11.46 1.28 -8.31
CA LYS A 59 11.57 2.75 -8.24
C LYS A 59 10.23 3.47 -8.35
N LYS A 60 9.20 2.81 -8.88
CA LYS A 60 7.83 3.32 -8.99
C LYS A 60 6.98 2.99 -7.76
N CYS A 61 7.58 2.30 -6.79
CA CYS A 61 6.90 1.79 -5.63
C CYS A 61 7.38 2.43 -4.34
N ILE A 62 6.51 2.42 -3.34
CA ILE A 62 6.84 2.60 -1.93
C ILE A 62 6.59 1.30 -1.19
N LEU A 63 7.40 1.04 -0.16
CA LEU A 63 7.24 -0.14 0.68
C LEU A 63 6.25 0.18 1.80
N LEU A 64 5.12 -0.52 1.88
CA LEU A 64 4.10 -0.32 2.91
C LEU A 64 3.80 -1.61 3.66
N CYS A 65 3.37 -1.49 4.92
CA CYS A 65 2.77 -2.61 5.63
C CYS A 65 1.34 -2.86 5.15
N SER A 66 0.77 -4.04 5.43
CA SER A 66 -0.58 -4.41 5.00
C SER A 66 -1.65 -3.36 5.36
N ASN A 67 -1.53 -2.72 6.54
CA ASN A 67 -2.51 -1.72 6.99
C ASN A 67 -2.38 -0.43 6.18
N CYS A 68 -1.19 0.17 6.12
CA CYS A 68 -0.97 1.39 5.34
C CYS A 68 -1.22 1.18 3.85
N HIS A 69 -0.92 -0.02 3.33
CA HIS A 69 -1.24 -0.39 1.96
C HIS A 69 -2.75 -0.43 1.71
N ALA A 70 -3.53 -0.91 2.68
CA ALA A 70 -4.99 -0.91 2.57
C ALA A 70 -5.56 0.51 2.67
N GLU A 71 -5.01 1.35 3.54
CA GLU A 71 -5.37 2.78 3.66
C GLU A 71 -5.15 3.53 2.34
N GLU A 72 -3.99 3.33 1.70
CA GLU A 72 -3.66 3.97 0.42
C GLU A 72 -4.62 3.57 -0.72
N HIS A 73 -5.10 2.32 -0.71
CA HIS A 73 -6.07 1.86 -1.70
C HIS A 73 -7.51 2.26 -1.41
N ASN A 74 -7.84 2.65 -0.17
CA ASN A 74 -9.22 2.90 0.26
C ASN A 74 -9.31 4.16 1.14
N PRO A 75 -8.88 5.34 0.66
CA PRO A 75 -8.88 6.58 1.45
C PRO A 75 -10.29 7.03 1.88
N GLU A 76 -11.34 6.63 1.17
CA GLU A 76 -12.73 6.88 1.55
C GLU A 76 -13.18 6.09 2.78
N LEU A 77 -12.50 4.98 3.10
CA LEU A 77 -12.83 4.10 4.22
C LEU A 77 -12.16 4.49 5.54
N PHE A 78 -11.47 5.64 5.59
CA PHE A 78 -11.03 6.20 6.87
C PHE A 78 -12.24 6.44 7.79
N ILE A 79 -12.11 6.07 9.07
CA ILE A 79 -13.21 6.12 10.05
C ILE A 79 -13.94 7.48 10.07
N PRO A 80 -13.25 8.64 10.09
CA PRO A 80 -13.94 9.94 10.04
C PRO A 80 -14.78 10.16 8.77
N SER A 81 -14.32 9.64 7.63
CA SER A 81 -15.04 9.70 6.35
C SER A 81 -16.30 8.83 6.39
N VAL A 82 -16.16 7.58 6.85
CA VAL A 82 -17.28 6.64 7.02
C VAL A 82 -18.32 7.18 8.00
N GLN A 83 -17.90 7.73 9.14
CA GLN A 83 -18.80 8.33 10.12
C GLN A 83 -19.60 9.50 9.53
N ARG A 84 -18.99 10.32 8.67
CA ARG A 84 -19.70 11.41 7.99
C ARG A 84 -20.77 10.87 7.04
N ILE A 85 -20.47 9.80 6.29
CA ILE A 85 -21.43 9.14 5.39
C ILE A 85 -22.60 8.56 6.18
N LEU A 86 -22.32 7.82 7.26
CA LEU A 86 -23.35 7.20 8.11
C LEU A 86 -24.23 8.25 8.79
N ARG A 87 -23.66 9.35 9.28
CA ARG A 87 -24.42 10.46 9.88
C ARG A 87 -25.25 11.22 8.86
N GLY A 88 -24.77 11.38 7.62
CA GLY A 88 -25.51 12.02 6.51
C GLY A 88 -26.65 11.18 5.94
N ALA A 89 -26.62 9.86 6.07
CA ALA A 89 -27.76 8.99 5.77
C ALA A 89 -28.84 8.99 6.88
N SER A 90 -28.56 9.63 8.02
CA SER A 90 -29.44 9.70 9.19
C SER A 90 -29.92 11.13 9.48
N ALA A 91 -29.68 12.08 8.57
CA ALA A 91 -29.96 13.51 8.76
C ALA A 91 -30.79 14.07 7.60
N GLU A 92 -32.00 13.52 7.41
CA GLU A 92 -33.15 14.35 7.07
C GLU A 92 -34.02 14.42 8.35
N GLU A 93 -34.44 15.65 8.70
CA GLU A 93 -35.18 16.08 9.91
C GLU A 93 -34.33 16.11 11.20
N SER A 94 -33.89 17.25 11.75
CA SER A 94 -34.60 18.52 11.93
C SER A 94 -33.57 19.62 12.24
N ALA A 95 -33.43 20.56 11.31
CA ALA A 95 -33.09 21.94 11.65
C ALA A 95 -34.39 22.73 11.49
N ASP A 96 -35.19 22.80 12.56
CA ASP A 96 -36.11 23.91 12.79
C ASP A 96 -36.63 23.89 14.23
N VAL A 97 -36.59 25.08 14.84
CA VAL A 97 -37.00 25.53 16.19
C VAL A 97 -35.98 25.38 17.32
#